data_AF-A0A4R6XRE6-F1
#
_entry.id   AF-A0A4R6XRE6-F1
#
_cell.length_a   1.000
_cell.length_b   1.000
_cell.length_c   1.000
_cell.angle_alpha   90.00
_cell.angle_beta   90.00
_cell.angle_gamma   90.00
#
_symmetry.space_group_name_H-M   'P 1'
#
loop_
_entity.id
_entity.type
_entity.pdbx_description
1 polymer ?
#
loop_
_entity_poly.entity_id
_entity_poly.type
_entity_poly.pdbx_seq_one_letter_code
_entity_poly.pdbx_strand_id
1 'polypeptide(L)'
;MGKIEHEVWIDAAPERIYELLRSAEGISTWWDQQTKVDTSEGVVFEHSPGPEHGVVQFLVLESQPALIRWKCISKHPPDVPASEWTGTEIQFHIGSRSTSVPATQKWAAEFPIQTVLKLKHLGWQEGAKFLPFCNFAWAAVLTNLTKRAVGGDA
;
A
#
# COMPACT_ATOMS: atom_id res chain seq x y z
N MET A 1 -5.16 -10.26 16.71
CA MET A 1 -4.43 -10.28 15.42
C MET A 1 -3.76 -8.94 15.20
N GLY A 2 -2.50 -8.92 14.75
CA GLY A 2 -1.74 -7.69 14.54
C GLY A 2 -2.20 -6.93 13.29
N LYS A 3 -1.93 -5.63 13.27
CA LYS A 3 -2.15 -4.77 12.11
C LYS A 3 -1.12 -3.65 12.06
N ILE A 4 -0.81 -3.21 10.85
CA ILE A 4 -0.06 -1.97 10.57
C ILE A 4 -1.06 -0.97 9.99
N GLU A 5 -1.05 0.26 10.51
CA GLU A 5 -1.89 1.35 10.03
C GLU A 5 -1.04 2.60 9.82
N HIS A 6 -1.14 3.19 8.64
CA HIS A 6 -0.52 4.47 8.29
C HIS A 6 -1.60 5.42 7.79
N GLU A 7 -1.47 6.70 8.11
CA GLU A 7 -2.24 7.79 7.53
C GLU A 7 -1.26 8.81 6.93
N VAL A 8 -1.47 9.15 5.66
CA VAL A 8 -0.58 10.01 4.88
C VAL A 8 -1.41 11.14 4.27
N TRP A 9 -0.96 12.37 4.45
CA TRP A 9 -1.59 13.56 3.91
C TRP A 9 -0.84 14.01 2.66
N ILE A 10 -1.55 14.15 1.55
CA ILE A 10 -0.94 14.34 0.23
C ILE A 10 -1.59 15.54 -0.46
N ASP A 11 -0.75 16.43 -0.98
CA ASP A 11 -1.14 17.56 -1.82
C ASP A 11 -1.28 17.13 -3.29
N ALA A 12 -2.15 16.15 -3.54
CA ALA A 12 -2.47 15.68 -4.87
C ALA A 12 -3.93 15.19 -4.90
N ALA A 13 -4.55 15.28 -6.07
CA ALA A 13 -5.94 14.87 -6.28
C ALA A 13 -6.14 13.35 -6.00
N PRO A 14 -7.28 12.93 -5.43
CA PRO A 14 -7.56 11.52 -5.13
C PRO A 14 -7.41 10.59 -6.35
N GLU A 15 -7.77 11.07 -7.54
CA GLU A 15 -7.68 10.34 -8.80
C GLU A 15 -6.23 10.00 -9.14
N ARG A 16 -5.29 10.93 -8.86
CA ARG A 16 -3.86 10.68 -9.04
C ARG A 16 -3.36 9.57 -8.12
N ILE A 17 -3.83 9.54 -6.88
CA ILE A 17 -3.50 8.49 -5.91
C ILE A 17 -4.07 7.14 -6.35
N TYR A 18 -5.32 7.13 -6.81
CA TYR A 18 -5.96 5.93 -7.34
C TYR A 18 -5.18 5.34 -8.53
N GLU A 19 -4.79 6.15 -9.52
CA GLU A 19 -4.03 5.68 -10.70
C GLU A 19 -2.68 5.06 -10.31
N LEU A 20 -1.98 5.63 -9.32
CA LEU A 20 -0.72 5.10 -8.80
C LEU A 20 -0.88 3.75 -8.07
N LEU A 21 -2.08 3.43 -7.61
CA LEU A 21 -2.36 2.22 -6.83
C LEU A 21 -3.06 1.12 -7.66
N ARG A 22 -3.86 1.46 -8.68
CA ARG A 22 -4.69 0.46 -9.38
C ARG A 22 -3.97 -0.34 -10.46
N SER A 23 -2.73 0.01 -10.82
CA SER A 23 -2.03 -0.53 -11.98
C SER A 23 -0.62 -1.00 -11.62
N ALA A 24 -0.12 -2.03 -12.30
CA ALA A 24 1.25 -2.51 -12.11
C ALA A 24 2.26 -1.41 -12.46
N GLU A 25 2.00 -0.66 -13.54
CA GLU A 25 2.80 0.48 -13.98
C GLU A 25 2.84 1.56 -12.91
N GLY A 26 1.69 1.91 -12.32
CA GLY A 26 1.59 2.89 -11.24
C GLY A 26 2.37 2.47 -10.00
N ILE A 27 2.16 1.24 -9.53
CA ILE A 27 2.83 0.71 -8.32
C ILE A 27 4.36 0.68 -8.51
N SER A 28 4.81 0.31 -9.71
CA SER A 28 6.24 0.25 -10.06
C SER A 28 6.98 1.58 -9.93
N THR A 29 6.25 2.71 -9.88
CA THR A 29 6.88 4.03 -9.76
C THR A 29 7.21 4.46 -8.33
N TRP A 30 6.73 3.75 -7.31
CA TRP A 30 6.95 4.12 -5.90
C TRP A 30 7.31 2.96 -4.97
N TRP A 31 7.08 1.72 -5.38
CA TRP A 31 7.47 0.53 -4.61
C TRP A 31 8.44 -0.36 -5.41
N ASP A 32 8.10 -1.63 -5.60
CA ASP A 32 8.85 -2.57 -6.43
C ASP A 32 8.24 -2.68 -7.82
N GLN A 33 9.06 -3.03 -8.82
CA GLN A 33 8.61 -3.30 -10.19
C GLN A 33 7.58 -4.43 -10.18
N GLN A 34 6.32 -4.08 -10.46
CA GLN A 34 5.22 -5.01 -10.53
C GLN A 34 5.02 -5.52 -11.96
N THR A 35 4.55 -6.75 -12.06
CA THR A 35 3.97 -7.34 -13.28
C THR A 35 2.52 -7.69 -13.01
N LYS A 36 1.63 -7.41 -13.96
CA LYS A 36 0.23 -7.85 -13.91
C LYS A 36 0.11 -9.23 -14.55
N VAL A 37 -0.50 -10.17 -13.86
CA VAL A 37 -0.84 -11.50 -14.36
C VAL A 37 -2.34 -11.73 -14.24
N ASP A 38 -2.99 -12.12 -15.34
CA ASP A 38 -4.39 -12.52 -15.35
C ASP A 38 -4.49 -14.02 -15.05
N THR A 39 -5.17 -14.38 -13.96
CA THR A 39 -5.33 -15.77 -13.50
C THR A 39 -6.81 -16.17 -13.47
N SER A 40 -7.10 -17.46 -13.25
CA SER A 40 -8.47 -17.93 -13.04
C SER A 40 -9.15 -17.35 -11.80
N GLU A 41 -8.38 -16.88 -10.81
CA GLU A 41 -8.89 -16.28 -9.57
C GLU A 41 -9.07 -14.76 -9.68
N GLY A 42 -8.51 -14.14 -10.73
CA GLY A 42 -8.54 -12.70 -10.95
C GLY A 42 -7.17 -12.13 -11.31
N VAL A 43 -7.05 -10.80 -11.18
CA VAL A 43 -5.80 -10.08 -11.44
C VAL A 43 -4.84 -10.25 -10.28
N VAL A 44 -3.60 -10.64 -10.57
CA VAL A 44 -2.50 -10.75 -9.61
C VAL A 44 -1.41 -9.75 -9.96
N PHE A 45 -0.90 -9.04 -8.96
CA PHE A 45 0.34 -8.26 -9.06
C PHE A 45 1.51 -9.03 -8.46
N GLU A 46 2.61 -9.09 -9.20
CA GLU A 46 3.80 -9.84 -8.83
C GLU A 46 5.03 -8.94 -8.80
N HIS A 47 5.89 -9.10 -7.80
CA HIS A 47 7.24 -8.55 -7.82
C HIS A 47 8.25 -9.50 -7.18
N SER A 48 9.52 -9.31 -7.52
CA SER A 48 10.64 -10.07 -6.98
C SER A 48 11.55 -9.14 -6.17
N PRO A 49 11.46 -9.14 -4.83
CA PRO A 49 12.28 -8.28 -3.98
C PRO A 49 13.75 -8.74 -3.88
N GLY A 50 14.06 -9.94 -4.37
CA GLY A 50 15.43 -10.45 -4.50
C GLY A 50 15.46 -11.99 -4.63
N PRO A 51 16.60 -12.58 -5.01
CA PRO A 51 16.72 -14.02 -5.24
C PRO A 51 16.34 -14.88 -4.04
N GLU A 52 16.60 -14.39 -2.83
CA GLU A 52 16.36 -15.13 -1.56
C GLU A 52 14.90 -15.07 -1.09
N HIS A 53 14.07 -14.19 -1.68
CA HIS A 53 12.72 -13.93 -1.20
C HIS A 53 11.63 -14.66 -1.98
N GLY A 54 11.93 -15.13 -3.20
CA GLY A 54 10.91 -15.62 -4.14
C GLY A 54 10.00 -14.50 -4.68
N VAL A 55 8.98 -14.87 -5.45
CA VAL A 55 8.01 -13.93 -6.05
C VAL A 55 6.89 -13.66 -5.06
N VAL A 56 6.69 -12.39 -4.69
CA VAL A 56 5.55 -11.95 -3.88
C VAL A 56 4.36 -11.74 -4.81
N GLN A 57 3.21 -12.31 -4.45
CA GLN A 57 2.00 -12.27 -5.27
C GLN A 57 0.82 -11.70 -4.48
N PHE A 58 0.15 -10.72 -5.08
CA PHE A 58 -1.03 -10.06 -4.53
C PHE A 58 -2.24 -10.24 -5.44
N LEU A 59 -3.25 -10.96 -4.97
CA LEU A 59 -4.56 -11.01 -5.64
C LEU A 59 -5.31 -9.69 -5.39
N VAL A 60 -5.75 -9.03 -6.46
CA VAL A 60 -6.59 -7.82 -6.38
C VAL A 60 -8.02 -8.23 -6.03
N LEU A 61 -8.42 -7.97 -4.78
CA LEU A 61 -9.77 -8.25 -4.30
C LEU A 61 -10.76 -7.14 -4.67
N GLU A 62 -10.28 -5.89 -4.70
CA GLU A 62 -11.10 -4.71 -4.97
C GLU A 62 -10.23 -3.58 -5.55
N SER A 63 -10.77 -2.83 -6.51
CA SER A 63 -10.07 -1.73 -7.16
C SER A 63 -11.01 -0.58 -7.52
N GLN A 64 -11.53 0.12 -6.50
CA GLN A 64 -12.42 1.27 -6.65
C GLN A 64 -11.69 2.58 -6.29
N PRO A 65 -12.12 3.75 -6.81
CA PRO A 65 -11.49 5.05 -6.52
C PRO A 65 -11.29 5.38 -5.04
N ALA A 66 -12.20 4.91 -4.16
CA ALA A 66 -12.12 5.15 -2.72
C ALA A 66 -11.42 4.01 -1.94
N LEU A 67 -11.28 2.83 -2.53
CA LEU A 67 -10.79 1.63 -1.85
C LEU A 67 -10.12 0.65 -2.82
N ILE A 68 -8.87 0.31 -2.52
CA ILE A 68 -8.14 -0.78 -3.18
C ILE A 68 -7.75 -1.82 -2.12
N ARG A 69 -7.94 -3.10 -2.44
CA ARG A 69 -7.65 -4.22 -1.53
C ARG A 69 -6.87 -5.31 -2.25
N TRP A 70 -5.78 -5.73 -1.63
CA TRP A 70 -4.92 -6.80 -2.10
C TRP A 70 -4.80 -7.87 -1.04
N LYS A 71 -4.78 -9.14 -1.46
CA LYS A 71 -4.47 -10.27 -0.59
C LYS A 71 -3.16 -10.90 -1.00
N CYS A 72 -2.24 -11.07 -0.06
CA CYS A 72 -1.02 -11.81 -0.33
C CYS A 72 -1.35 -13.31 -0.44
N ILE A 73 -1.05 -13.92 -1.58
CA ILE A 73 -1.36 -15.33 -1.86
C ILE A 73 -0.12 -16.21 -1.97
N SER A 74 1.07 -15.61 -2.11
CA SER A 74 2.35 -16.31 -2.16
C SER A 74 2.81 -16.81 -0.79
N LYS A 75 3.69 -17.82 -0.79
CA LYS A 75 4.36 -18.38 0.40
C LYS A 75 5.86 -18.18 0.27
N HIS A 76 6.53 -17.93 1.40
CA HIS A 76 7.94 -17.55 1.42
C HIS A 76 8.72 -18.27 2.53
N PRO A 77 10.06 -18.38 2.40
CA PRO A 77 10.94 -18.90 3.45
C PRO A 77 10.78 -18.15 4.79
N PRO A 78 10.81 -18.83 5.94
CA PRO A 78 10.46 -18.26 7.26
C PRO A 78 11.41 -17.16 7.78
N ASP A 79 12.52 -16.95 7.11
CA ASP A 79 13.57 -15.98 7.40
C ASP A 79 13.46 -14.67 6.59
N VAL A 80 12.48 -14.56 5.68
CA VAL A 80 12.20 -13.30 4.97
C VAL A 80 10.90 -12.63 5.44
N PRO A 81 10.79 -11.29 5.37
CA PRO A 81 9.59 -10.57 5.83
C PRO A 81 8.27 -11.04 5.22
N ALA A 82 8.27 -11.40 3.93
CA ALA A 82 7.09 -11.82 3.20
C ALA A 82 6.50 -13.16 3.71
N SER A 83 7.24 -13.93 4.51
CA SER A 83 6.73 -15.19 5.09
C SER A 83 5.58 -14.99 6.07
N GLU A 84 5.47 -13.81 6.68
CA GLU A 84 4.36 -13.47 7.58
C GLU A 84 3.19 -12.81 6.83
N TRP A 85 3.27 -12.67 5.50
CA TRP A 85 2.27 -11.97 4.70
C TRP A 85 1.23 -12.93 4.10
N THR A 86 1.50 -14.23 3.95
CA THR A 86 0.53 -15.16 3.32
C THR A 86 -0.85 -15.09 4.00
N GLY A 87 -1.88 -14.76 3.22
CA GLY A 87 -3.27 -14.64 3.68
C GLY A 87 -3.62 -13.29 4.32
N THR A 88 -2.65 -12.41 4.55
CA THR A 88 -2.88 -11.02 5.00
C THR A 88 -3.51 -10.17 3.89
N GLU A 89 -4.09 -9.04 4.29
CA GLU A 89 -4.73 -8.11 3.37
C GLU A 89 -4.14 -6.71 3.52
N ILE A 90 -3.81 -6.07 2.40
CA ILE A 90 -3.40 -4.67 2.32
C ILE A 90 -4.57 -3.87 1.75
N GLN A 91 -4.99 -2.84 2.46
CA GLN A 91 -6.06 -1.94 2.07
C GLN A 91 -5.54 -0.52 1.95
N PHE A 92 -5.93 0.15 0.87
CA PHE A 92 -5.70 1.57 0.65
C PHE A 92 -7.04 2.27 0.60
N HIS A 93 -7.32 3.12 1.59
CA HIS A 93 -8.51 3.96 1.63
C HIS A 93 -8.12 5.37 1.17
N ILE A 94 -8.77 5.86 0.14
CA ILE A 94 -8.49 7.15 -0.49
C ILE A 94 -9.66 8.08 -0.17
N GLY A 95 -9.38 9.19 0.48
CA GLY A 95 -10.41 10.15 0.88
C GLY A 95 -9.91 11.58 0.87
N SER A 96 -10.81 12.53 1.07
CA SER A 96 -10.45 13.94 1.25
C SER A 96 -10.07 14.23 2.71
N ARG A 97 -9.68 15.48 3.00
CA ARG A 97 -9.41 15.96 4.37
C ARG A 97 -10.49 15.59 5.39
N SER A 98 -11.77 15.63 5.02
CA SER A 98 -12.89 15.34 5.94
C SER A 98 -12.94 13.89 6.41
N THR A 99 -12.18 12.99 5.78
CA THR A 99 -12.09 11.58 6.17
C THR A 99 -11.09 11.33 7.30
N SER A 100 -10.34 12.35 7.75
CA SER A 100 -9.38 12.28 8.85
C SER A 100 -9.68 13.30 9.93
N VAL A 101 -9.92 12.82 11.16
CA VAL A 101 -10.12 13.68 12.33
C VAL A 101 -8.87 14.54 12.62
N PRO A 102 -7.64 14.01 12.59
CA PRO A 102 -6.44 14.83 12.70
C PRO A 102 -6.32 15.90 11.60
N ALA A 103 -6.66 15.58 10.34
CA ALA A 103 -6.53 16.50 9.21
C ALA A 103 -7.53 17.67 9.25
N THR A 104 -8.64 17.54 9.98
CA THR A 104 -9.63 18.62 10.16
C THR A 104 -9.32 19.55 11.32
N GLN A 105 -8.28 19.27 12.13
CA GLN A 105 -7.95 20.11 13.28
C GLN A 105 -7.36 21.45 12.86
N LYS A 106 -7.54 22.47 13.71
CA LYS A 106 -7.05 23.84 13.43
C LYS A 106 -5.54 23.91 13.16
N TRP A 107 -4.74 23.13 13.89
CA TRP A 107 -3.29 23.08 13.69
C TRP A 107 -2.90 22.49 12.33
N ALA A 108 -3.80 21.70 11.71
CA ALA A 108 -3.54 21.05 10.43
C ALA A 108 -3.99 21.92 9.23
N ALA A 109 -4.55 23.11 9.47
CA ALA A 109 -5.14 23.96 8.43
C ALA A 109 -4.11 24.47 7.41
N GLU A 110 -2.85 24.62 7.81
CA GLU A 110 -1.76 25.12 6.96
C GLU A 110 -1.19 24.06 6.01
N PHE A 111 -1.38 22.77 6.31
CA PHE A 111 -0.90 21.71 5.42
C PHE A 111 -1.76 21.67 4.17
N PRO A 112 -1.20 21.66 2.95
CA PRO A 112 -1.98 21.50 1.74
C PRO A 112 -2.38 20.02 1.60
N ILE A 113 -3.62 19.69 1.96
CA ILE A 113 -4.15 18.32 1.92
C ILE A 113 -5.31 18.29 0.96
N GLN A 114 -5.08 17.65 -0.19
CA GLN A 114 -6.14 17.28 -1.13
C GLN A 114 -6.63 15.86 -0.87
N THR A 115 -5.71 14.94 -0.55
CA THR A 115 -6.00 13.53 -0.28
C THR A 115 -5.45 13.09 1.08
N VAL A 116 -6.25 12.31 1.80
CA VAL A 116 -5.86 11.48 2.93
C VAL A 116 -5.83 10.04 2.44
N LEU A 117 -4.64 9.44 2.42
CA LEU A 117 -4.45 8.03 2.13
C LEU A 117 -4.27 7.27 3.45
N LYS A 118 -5.09 6.24 3.68
CA LYS A 118 -4.90 5.33 4.82
C LYS A 118 -4.51 3.94 4.33
N LEU A 119 -3.34 3.48 4.71
CA LEU A 119 -2.91 2.10 4.51
C LEU A 119 -3.26 1.27 5.73
N LYS A 120 -3.81 0.09 5.51
CA LYS A 120 -3.98 -0.94 6.53
C LYS A 120 -3.43 -2.25 6.02
N HIS A 121 -2.47 -2.83 6.74
CA HIS A 121 -2.01 -4.19 6.47
C HIS A 121 -2.46 -5.10 7.63
N LEU A 122 -3.46 -5.92 7.34
CA LEU A 122 -4.28 -6.65 8.30
C LEU A 122 -4.00 -8.15 8.26
N GLY A 123 -4.24 -8.83 9.38
CA GLY A 123 -4.20 -10.30 9.43
C GLY A 123 -2.87 -10.88 9.89
N TRP A 124 -1.99 -10.06 10.47
CA TRP A 124 -0.73 -10.52 11.04
C TRP A 124 -0.96 -11.47 12.21
N GLN A 125 -0.22 -12.58 12.23
CA GLN A 125 -0.23 -13.52 13.35
C GLN A 125 0.23 -12.84 14.65
N GLU A 126 -0.23 -13.36 15.78
CA GLU A 126 0.25 -12.90 17.08
C GLU A 126 1.74 -13.19 17.23
N GLY A 127 2.52 -12.20 17.68
CA GLY A 127 3.97 -12.34 17.83
C GLY A 127 4.78 -12.28 16.51
N ALA A 128 4.17 -11.84 15.40
CA ALA A 128 4.86 -11.67 14.12
C ALA A 128 6.14 -10.82 14.25
N LYS A 129 7.30 -11.45 13.99
CA LYS A 129 8.62 -10.86 14.27
C LYS A 129 9.00 -9.77 13.28
N PHE A 130 8.47 -9.82 12.05
CA PHE A 130 8.72 -8.82 11.02
C PHE A 130 7.73 -7.66 11.04
N LEU A 131 6.69 -7.70 11.88
CA LEU A 131 5.70 -6.62 11.95
C LEU A 131 6.36 -5.26 12.24
N PRO A 132 7.26 -5.08 13.22
CA PRO A 132 7.90 -3.78 13.46
C PRO A 132 8.77 -3.31 12.29
N PHE A 133 9.48 -4.24 11.64
CA PHE A 133 10.28 -3.94 10.45
C PHE A 133 9.39 -3.48 9.29
N CYS A 134 8.33 -4.25 8.99
CA CYS A 134 7.39 -3.95 7.92
C CYS A 134 6.62 -2.66 8.19
N ASN A 135 6.36 -2.32 9.46
CA ASN A 135 5.74 -1.06 9.84
C ASN A 135 6.58 0.14 9.39
N PHE A 136 7.89 0.10 9.65
CA PHE A 136 8.80 1.15 9.19
C PHE A 136 8.96 1.14 7.67
N ALA A 137 9.08 -0.04 7.04
CA ALA A 137 9.18 -0.17 5.59
C ALA A 137 7.98 0.45 4.87
N TRP A 138 6.76 0.25 5.39
CA TRP A 138 5.56 0.89 4.83
C TRP A 138 5.62 2.40 4.87
N ALA A 139 6.13 3.02 5.95
CA ALA A 139 6.30 4.47 6.00
C ALA A 139 7.26 4.98 4.90
N ALA A 140 8.37 4.26 4.68
CA ALA A 140 9.35 4.61 3.65
C ALA A 140 8.75 4.48 2.24
N VAL A 141 8.05 3.39 1.96
CA VAL A 141 7.39 3.12 0.68
C VAL A 141 6.27 4.15 0.41
N LEU A 142 5.44 4.46 1.39
CA LEU A 142 4.39 5.49 1.24
C LEU A 142 4.96 6.89 1.03
N THR A 143 6.15 7.18 1.55
CA THR A 143 6.85 8.44 1.27
C THR A 143 7.22 8.55 -0.21
N ASN A 144 7.61 7.45 -0.87
CA ASN A 144 7.86 7.43 -2.31
C ASN A 144 6.57 7.68 -3.10
N LEU A 145 5.45 7.07 -2.68
CA LEU A 145 4.14 7.31 -3.30
C LEU A 145 3.78 8.78 -3.25
N THR A 146 3.93 9.42 -2.08
CA THR A 146 3.65 10.85 -1.89
C THR A 146 4.51 11.71 -2.82
N LYS A 147 5.82 11.45 -2.91
CA LYS A 147 6.71 12.17 -3.83
C LYS A 147 6.28 12.02 -5.29
N ARG A 148 5.88 10.82 -5.70
CA ARG A 148 5.43 10.53 -7.08
C ARG A 148 4.07 11.14 -7.39
N ALA A 149 3.20 11.24 -6.40
CA ALA A 149 1.89 11.87 -6.52
C ALA A 149 2.02 13.39 -6.73
N VAL A 150 2.86 14.05 -5.93
CA VAL A 150 3.07 15.50 -5.98
C VAL A 150 3.95 15.92 -7.17
N GLY A 151 5.00 15.15 -7.50
CA GLY A 151 5.93 15.45 -8.59
C GLY A 151 5.47 15.01 -9.99
N GLY A 152 4.18 14.76 -10.20
CA GLY A 152 3.64 14.18 -11.44
C GLY A 152 3.58 15.10 -12.68
N ASP A 153 3.97 16.37 -12.55
CA ASP A 153 3.96 17.37 -13.64
C ASP A 153 5.38 17.70 -14.14
N ALA A 154 6.09 16.71 -14.67
CA ALA A 154 7.35 16.93 -15.41
C ALA A 154 7.43 16.02 -16.64
#